data_AF-A0AA38CAW5-F1
#
_entry.id   AF-A0AA38CAW5-F1
#
_cell.length_a   1.000
_cell.length_b   1.000
_cell.length_c   1.000
_cell.angle_alpha   90.00
_cell.angle_beta   90.00
_cell.angle_gamma   90.00
#
_symmetry.space_group_name_H-M   'P 1'
#
loop_
_entity.id
_entity.type
_entity.pdbx_description
1 polymer ?
#
loop_
_entity_poly.entity_id
_entity_poly.type
_entity_poly.pdbx_seq_one_letter_code
_entity_poly.pdbx_strand_id
1 'polypeptide(L)' 'PESFDEAMQVDARKKWEQAMDEEHQALMENQTWDLVKLPEGKRELQNKWVFRVKEEGGKKRYKARLVVKGFAQKK' A
#
# COMPACT_ATOMS: atom_id res chain seq x y z
N PRO A 1 -8.19 -3.99 9.44
CA PRO A 1 -7.30 -2.85 9.77
C PRO A 1 -7.42 -1.76 8.70
N GLU A 2 -7.76 -0.56 9.15
CA GLU A 2 -7.86 0.61 8.27
C GLU A 2 -6.56 1.42 8.25
N SER A 3 -5.66 1.14 9.19
CA SER A 3 -4.32 1.72 9.30
C SER A 3 -3.22 0.65 9.32
N PHE A 4 -2.01 1.04 8.93
CA PHE A 4 -0.79 0.24 9.08
C PHE A 4 -0.59 -0.17 10.54
N ASP A 5 -0.80 0.76 11.47
CA ASP A 5 -0.61 0.51 12.89
C ASP A 5 -1.52 -0.62 13.40
N GLU A 6 -2.81 -0.56 13.04
CA GLU A 6 -3.75 -1.64 13.36
C GLU A 6 -3.39 -2.96 12.68
N ALA A 7 -2.89 -2.95 11.43
CA ALA A 7 -2.47 -4.16 10.74
C ALA A 7 -1.25 -4.82 11.40
N MET A 8 -0.37 -4.02 12.00
CA MET A 8 0.86 -4.47 12.64
C MET A 8 0.64 -4.97 14.08
N GLN A 9 -0.47 -4.60 14.72
CA GLN A 9 -0.85 -5.05 16.07
C GLN A 9 -1.58 -6.40 16.09
N VAL A 10 -2.05 -6.92 14.95
CA VAL A 10 -2.77 -8.20 14.89
C VAL A 10 -1.78 -9.38 14.76
N ASP A 11 -2.13 -10.56 15.27
CA ASP A 11 -1.40 -11.82 15.06
C ASP A 11 -1.09 -12.12 13.57
N ALA A 12 -1.87 -11.55 12.66
CA ALA A 12 -1.66 -11.65 11.22
C ALA A 12 -0.59 -10.68 10.66
N ARG A 13 0.20 -9.99 11.49
CA ARG A 13 1.24 -9.02 11.09
C ARG A 13 2.12 -9.55 9.95
N LYS A 14 2.66 -10.76 10.10
CA LYS A 14 3.52 -11.38 9.06
C LYS A 14 2.81 -11.51 7.71
N LYS A 15 1.51 -11.79 7.70
CA LYS A 15 0.72 -11.91 6.46
C LYS A 15 0.47 -10.54 5.82
N TRP A 16 0.34 -9.48 6.63
CA TRP A 16 0.22 -8.12 6.13
C TRP A 16 1.55 -7.59 5.59
N GLU A 17 2.66 -7.87 6.28
CA GLU A 17 4.01 -7.54 5.84
C GLU A 17 4.33 -8.21 4.50
N GLN A 18 4.04 -9.50 4.37
CA GLN A 18 4.17 -10.23 3.11
C GLN A 18 3.32 -9.61 2.00
N ALA A 19 2.06 -9.24 2.28
CA ALA A 19 1.21 -8.61 1.27
C ALA A 19 1.69 -7.20 0.86
N MET A 20 2.39 -6.48 1.75
CA MET A 20 3.01 -5.19 1.43
C MET A 20 4.25 -5.38 0.54
N ASP A 21 5.06 -6.40 0.84
CA ASP A 21 6.23 -6.74 0.05
C ASP A 21 5.84 -7.21 -1.37
N GLU A 22 4.81 -8.06 -1.47
CA GLU A 22 4.22 -8.47 -2.76
C GLU A 22 3.76 -7.26 -3.59
N GLU A 23 3.06 -6.29 -2.99
CA GLU A 23 2.64 -5.07 -3.68
C GLU A 23 3.86 -4.22 -4.09
N HIS A 24 4.84 -4.03 -3.21
CA HIS A 24 6.05 -3.29 -3.52
C HIS A 24 6.83 -3.91 -4.69
N GLN A 25 7.00 -5.23 -4.67
CA GLN A 25 7.64 -5.96 -5.76
C GLN A 25 6.84 -5.85 -7.06
N ALA A 26 5.52 -5.96 -7.01
CA ALA A 26 4.67 -5.78 -8.19
C ALA A 26 4.77 -4.36 -8.77
N LEU A 27 4.89 -3.31 -7.94
CA LEU A 27 5.09 -1.94 -8.41
C LEU A 27 6.44 -1.78 -9.14
N MET A 28 7.49 -2.41 -8.61
CA MET A 28 8.82 -2.44 -9.22
C MET A 28 8.82 -3.23 -10.54
N GLU A 29 8.23 -4.43 -10.56
CA GLU A 29 8.14 -5.29 -11.76
C GLU A 29 7.33 -4.63 -12.87
N ASN A 30 6.25 -3.93 -12.53
CA ASN A 30 5.43 -3.25 -13.52
C ASN A 30 6.11 -1.99 -14.09
N GLN A 31 7.26 -1.53 -13.56
CA GLN A 31 7.99 -0.33 -13.99
C GLN A 31 7.09 0.91 -14.16
N THR A 32 5.99 0.97 -13.39
CA THR A 32 5.02 2.08 -13.45
C THR A 32 5.28 3.14 -12.38
N TRP A 33 6.26 2.89 -11.51
CA TRP A 33 6.60 3.73 -10.36
C TRP A 33 8.11 3.88 -10.25
N ASP A 34 8.57 5.12 -10.18
CA ASP A 34 9.94 5.46 -9.83
C ASP A 34 9.96 6.25 -8.53
N LEU A 35 10.86 5.86 -7.63
CA LEU A 35 11.11 6.61 -6.40
C LEU A 35 11.89 7.88 -6.77
N VAL A 36 11.16 8.97 -7.00
CA VAL A 36 11.76 10.28 -7.29
C VAL A 36 11.86 11.13 -6.02
N LYS A 37 12.92 11.93 -5.91
CA LYS A 37 12.98 13.00 -4.91
C LYS A 37 11.89 14.02 -5.21
N LEU A 38 11.26 14.56 -4.18
CA LEU A 38 10.24 15.59 -4.33
C LEU A 38 10.86 16.80 -5.07
N PRO A 39 10.37 17.17 -6.27
CA PRO A 39 10.91 18.31 -6.98
C PRO A 39 10.62 19.61 -6.22
N GLU A 40 11.57 20.54 -6.26
CA GLU A 40 11.45 21.82 -5.56
C GLU A 40 10.17 22.57 -5.97
N GLY A 41 9.45 23.08 -4.98
CA GLY A 41 8.21 23.83 -5.18
C GLY A 41 6.95 22.97 -5.40
N LYS A 42 7.05 21.63 -5.46
CA LYS A 42 5.87 20.75 -5.46
C LYS A 42 5.56 20.23 -4.07
N ARG A 43 4.27 20.07 -3.78
CA ARG A 43 3.82 19.41 -2.54
C ARG A 43 3.83 17.91 -2.75
N GLU A 44 4.35 17.19 -1.76
CA GLU A 44 4.24 15.73 -1.72
C GLU A 44 2.76 15.33 -1.71
N LEU A 45 2.41 14.33 -2.52
CA LEU A 45 1.12 13.69 -2.41
C LEU A 45 1.21 12.68 -1.28
N GLN A 46 0.39 12.89 -0.25
CA GLN A 46 0.27 11.92 0.83
C GLN A 46 -0.20 10.58 0.25
N ASN A 47 0.43 9.49 0.65
CA ASN A 47 -0.03 8.13 0.37
C ASN A 47 -0.53 7.48 1.66
N LYS A 48 -1.28 6.38 1.52
CA LYS A 48 -1.71 5.53 2.62
C LYS A 48 -1.75 4.07 2.20
N TRP A 49 -1.47 3.19 3.15
CA TRP A 49 -1.73 1.76 2.99
C TRP A 49 -3.20 1.45 3.21
N VAL A 50 -3.76 0.61 2.35
CA VAL A 50 -5.11 0.07 2.47
C VAL A 50 -5.01 -1.44 2.60
N PHE A 51 -5.49 -1.97 3.73
CA PHE A 51 -5.47 -3.40 4.03
C PHE A 51 -6.86 -3.99 3.85
N ARG A 52 -6.95 -5.13 3.16
CA ARG A 52 -8.20 -5.85 2.98
C ARG A 52 -7.98 -7.35 3.06
N VAL A 53 -8.74 -8.02 3.92
CA VAL A 53 -8.82 -9.48 3.92
C VAL A 53 -9.90 -9.84 2.91
N LYS A 54 -9.55 -10.65 1.90
CA LYS A 54 -10.49 -11.26 0.97
C LYS A 54 -10.65 -12.74 1.30
N GLU A 55 -11.84 -13.27 1.09
CA GLU A 55 -12.07 -14.70 1.10
C GLU A 55 -12.26 -15.16 -0.34
N GLU A 56 -11.36 -15.99 -0.83
CA GLU A 56 -11.43 -16.59 -2.18
C GLU A 56 -11.40 -18.11 -2.01
N GLY A 57 -12.50 -18.79 -2.37
CA GLY A 57 -12.59 -20.26 -2.33
C GLY A 57 -12.40 -20.86 -0.93
N GLY A 58 -12.90 -20.20 0.12
CA GLY A 58 -12.79 -20.67 1.51
C GLY A 58 -11.42 -20.41 2.17
N LYS A 59 -10.49 -19.74 1.48
CA LYS A 59 -9.21 -19.30 2.04
C LYS A 59 -9.19 -17.78 2.22
N LYS A 60 -8.74 -17.33 3.40
CA LYS A 60 -8.50 -15.91 3.68
C LYS A 60 -7.18 -15.47 3.06
N ARG A 61 -7.25 -14.57 2.08
CA ARG A 61 -6.11 -13.90 1.45
C ARG A 61 -6.00 -12.46 1.96
N TYR A 62 -4.81 -12.10 2.41
CA TYR A 62 -4.48 -10.76 2.88
C TYR A 62 -4.00 -9.96 1.67
N LYS A 63 -4.56 -8.77 1.46
CA LYS A 63 -4.16 -7.85 0.38
C LYS A 63 -3.84 -6.49 0.98
N ALA A 64 -2.64 -5.99 0.72
CA ALA A 64 -2.24 -4.62 1.03
C ALA A 64 -2.10 -3.85 -0.29
N ARG A 65 -2.46 -2.58 -0.30
CA ARG A 65 -2.29 -1.69 -1.45
C ARG A 65 -1.81 -0.34 -1.03
N LEU A 66 -0.85 0.21 -1.75
CA LEU A 66 -0.40 1.59 -1.55
C LEU A 66 -1.24 2.52 -2.43
N VAL A 67 -1.94 3.47 -1.82
CA VAL A 67 -2.85 4.36 -2.53
C VAL A 67 -2.49 5.81 -2.26
N VAL A 68 -2.41 6.60 -3.32
CA VAL A 68 -2.16 8.05 -3.23
C VAL A 68 -3.46 8.79 -2.91
N LYS A 69 -3.40 9.76 -2.01
CA LYS A 69 -4.49 10.71 -1.73
C LYS A 69 -4.56 11.76 -2.85
N GLY A 70 -5.12 11.36 -3.99
CA GLY A 70 -5.18 12.17 -5.21
C GLY A 70 -6.00 13.47 -5.13
N PHE A 71 -6.79 13.68 -4.07
CA PHE A 71 -7.57 14.92 -3.92
C PHE A 71 -6.72 16.18 -3.80
N ALA A 72 -5.43 16.03 -3.46
CA ALA A 72 -4.47 17.14 -3.38
C ALA A 72 -3.70 17.38 -4.69
N GLN A 73 -3.96 16.59 -5.74
CA GLN A 73 -3.33 16.75 -7.04
C GLN A 73 -3.95 17.96 -7.75
N LYS A 74 -3.21 19.07 -7.83
CA LYS A 74 -3.58 20.19 -8.71
C LYS A 74 -3.32 19.78 -10.17
N LYS A 75 -4.30 20.03 -11.04
CA LYS A 75 -4.15 19.95 -12.50
C LYS A 75 -3.15 20.99 -13.00
#